data_AF-A0A3D4ZWE0-F1
#
_entry.id   AF-A0A3D4ZWE0-F1
#
_cell.length_a   1.000
_cell.length_b   1.000
_cell.length_c   1.000
_cell.angle_alpha   90.00
_cell.angle_beta   90.00
_cell.angle_gamma   90.00
#
_symmetry.space_group_name_H-M   'P 1'
#
loop_
_entity.id
_entity.type
_entity.pdbx_description
1 polymer ?
#
loop_
_entity_poly.entity_id
_entity_poly.type
_entity_poly.pdbx_seq_one_letter_code
_entity_poly.pdbx_strand_id
1 'polypeptide(L)'
;MSTHIVGPRVYEAKTGADRWFPVYLVDATDGCSAETGIAHGSLSVKYSPEGADSLSSYSPGADNWREAGEGKYWLRIGSDEFSDEQQYAISVAATGCRTDEFSVDAHDLLFGELVDDIGDIAYAIDDIIYDVEIGGVVVDSINNDAITAAAVATGAIDALALTADALAEIADTVWRELISDHEGTPGSFAEVQRWVIQALCGKILCNSTDNTLRIYNTDGASVLVTLTHAEIGDQVSRVPDNVVL
;
A
#
# COMPACT_ATOMS: atom_id res chain seq x y z
N MET A 1 -52.37 36.42 -31.00
CA MET A 1 -51.49 36.01 -29.89
C MET A 1 -51.30 34.51 -30.01
N SER A 2 -50.06 34.04 -30.09
CA SER A 2 -49.79 32.60 -30.09
C SER A 2 -50.19 32.09 -28.71
N THR A 3 -51.29 31.35 -28.62
CA THR A 3 -51.55 30.47 -27.48
C THR A 3 -50.49 29.39 -27.55
N HIS A 4 -49.30 29.67 -27.03
CA HIS A 4 -48.35 28.63 -26.72
C HIS A 4 -49.08 27.76 -25.70
N ILE A 5 -49.58 26.62 -26.15
CA ILE A 5 -49.96 25.54 -25.26
C ILE A 5 -48.63 25.17 -24.61
N VAL A 6 -48.34 25.79 -23.47
CA VAL A 6 -47.26 25.38 -22.60
C VAL A 6 -47.67 23.98 -22.17
N GLY A 7 -46.86 22.98 -22.48
CA GLY A 7 -47.08 21.63 -21.97
C GLY A 7 -47.23 21.67 -20.45
N PRO A 8 -47.77 20.60 -19.83
CA PRO A 8 -47.84 20.52 -18.37
C PRO A 8 -46.47 20.87 -17.78
N ARG A 9 -46.44 21.86 -16.87
CA ARG A 9 -45.21 22.25 -16.16
C ARG A 9 -44.95 21.21 -15.10
N VAL A 10 -43.84 20.49 -15.24
CA VAL A 10 -43.38 19.51 -14.27
C VAL A 10 -42.01 19.98 -13.75
N TYR A 11 -41.87 20.06 -12.44
CA TYR A 11 -40.63 20.40 -11.76
C TYR A 11 -40.15 19.20 -10.95
N GLU A 12 -38.86 19.12 -10.69
CA GLU A 12 -38.32 18.12 -9.77
C GLU A 12 -38.26 18.68 -8.34
N ALA A 13 -38.37 17.81 -7.34
CA ALA A 13 -38.10 18.11 -5.93
C ALA A 13 -37.34 16.96 -5.28
N LYS A 14 -36.70 17.24 -4.14
CA LYS A 14 -36.09 16.22 -3.30
C LYS A 14 -37.02 15.91 -2.13
N THR A 15 -37.25 14.64 -1.83
CA THR A 15 -38.05 14.25 -0.67
C THR A 15 -37.39 14.77 0.62
N GLY A 16 -38.20 15.25 1.56
CA GLY A 16 -37.71 15.77 2.84
C GLY A 16 -36.86 17.05 2.74
N ALA A 17 -36.86 17.75 1.60
CA ALA A 17 -36.10 18.99 1.42
C ALA A 17 -36.95 20.10 0.77
N ASP A 18 -36.66 21.34 1.15
CA ASP A 18 -37.38 22.48 0.60
C ASP A 18 -36.87 22.90 -0.78
N ARG A 19 -37.77 23.31 -1.67
CA ARG A 19 -37.43 23.80 -3.00
C ARG A 19 -38.31 24.97 -3.43
N TRP A 20 -37.76 25.84 -4.27
CA TRP A 20 -38.45 26.99 -4.84
C TRP A 20 -39.07 26.64 -6.19
N PHE A 21 -40.35 26.97 -6.35
CA PHE A 21 -41.11 26.77 -7.59
C PHE A 21 -41.61 28.10 -8.13
N PRO A 22 -41.55 28.31 -9.46
CA PRO A 22 -42.12 29.50 -10.07
C PRO A 22 -43.65 29.41 -10.10
N VAL A 23 -44.31 30.51 -9.76
CA VAL A 23 -45.77 30.66 -9.79
C VAL A 23 -46.12 31.88 -10.63
N TYR A 24 -47.16 31.75 -11.45
CA TYR A 24 -47.64 32.81 -12.33
C TYR A 24 -49.08 33.18 -11.98
N LEU A 25 -49.27 34.39 -11.50
CA LEU A 25 -50.58 34.93 -11.15
C LEU A 25 -50.97 36.00 -12.17
N VAL A 26 -52.03 35.71 -12.91
CA VAL A 26 -52.63 36.61 -13.91
C VAL A 26 -54.09 36.83 -13.59
N ASP A 27 -54.64 37.95 -14.03
CA ASP A 27 -56.02 38.35 -13.80
C ASP A 27 -56.98 37.25 -14.27
N ALA A 28 -57.98 36.95 -13.44
CA ALA A 28 -58.94 35.88 -13.72
C ALA A 28 -59.92 36.22 -14.86
N THR A 29 -60.08 37.51 -15.19
CA THR A 29 -61.03 37.97 -16.22
C THR A 29 -60.44 37.81 -17.61
N ASP A 30 -59.17 38.20 -17.79
CA ASP A 30 -58.50 38.16 -19.10
C ASP A 30 -57.48 37.02 -19.24
N GLY A 31 -57.06 36.41 -18.14
CA GLY A 31 -56.10 35.30 -18.10
C GLY A 31 -54.70 35.67 -18.58
N CYS A 32 -54.36 36.96 -18.68
CA CYS A 32 -53.14 37.45 -19.32
C CYS A 32 -52.48 38.63 -18.58
N SER A 33 -53.25 39.51 -17.94
CA SER A 33 -52.71 40.67 -17.24
C SER A 33 -52.02 40.23 -15.95
N ALA A 34 -50.80 40.71 -15.73
CA ALA A 34 -50.01 40.37 -14.56
C ALA A 34 -50.63 40.94 -13.27
N GLU A 35 -50.87 40.07 -12.29
CA GLU A 35 -51.28 40.48 -10.94
C GLU A 35 -50.04 40.64 -10.05
N THR A 36 -49.87 41.81 -9.44
CA THR A 36 -48.67 42.16 -8.64
C THR A 36 -49.05 42.51 -7.21
N GLY A 37 -48.09 42.44 -6.27
CA GLY A 37 -48.33 42.78 -4.86
C GLY A 37 -49.17 41.77 -4.07
N ILE A 38 -49.30 40.52 -4.53
CA ILE A 38 -50.03 39.47 -3.81
C ILE A 38 -49.27 39.07 -2.54
N ALA A 39 -49.91 39.26 -1.39
CA ALA A 39 -49.36 38.89 -0.08
C ALA A 39 -49.45 37.37 0.17
N HIS A 40 -48.46 36.81 0.88
CA HIS A 40 -48.41 35.38 1.19
C HIS A 40 -49.66 34.86 1.93
N GLY A 41 -50.26 35.67 2.81
CA GLY A 41 -51.47 35.33 3.55
C GLY A 41 -52.76 35.32 2.71
N SER A 42 -52.71 35.80 1.47
CA SER A 42 -53.83 35.77 0.52
C SER A 42 -53.84 34.53 -0.37
N LEU A 43 -52.83 33.66 -0.23
CA LEU A 43 -52.68 32.46 -1.04
C LEU A 43 -53.50 31.30 -0.47
N SER A 44 -54.11 30.53 -1.37
CA SER A 44 -54.63 29.19 -1.11
C SER A 44 -53.80 28.21 -1.92
N VAL A 45 -52.77 27.64 -1.30
CA VAL A 45 -51.97 26.56 -1.90
C VAL A 45 -52.56 25.22 -1.49
N LYS A 46 -52.83 24.39 -2.50
CA LYS A 46 -53.26 23.00 -2.31
C LYS A 46 -52.31 22.08 -3.07
N TYR A 47 -52.16 20.88 -2.53
CA TYR A 47 -51.41 19.83 -3.19
C TYR A 47 -52.08 18.48 -2.99
N SER A 48 -51.83 17.55 -3.91
CA SER A 48 -52.20 16.16 -3.75
C SER A 48 -51.13 15.24 -4.32
N PRO A 49 -50.71 14.21 -3.58
CA PRO A 49 -49.97 13.10 -4.16
C PRO A 49 -50.78 12.40 -5.26
N GLU A 50 -50.10 11.79 -6.23
CA GLU A 50 -50.73 10.94 -7.24
C GLU A 50 -51.63 9.89 -6.58
N GLY A 51 -52.87 9.79 -7.05
CA GLY A 51 -53.87 8.86 -6.52
C GLY A 51 -54.56 9.28 -5.22
N ALA A 52 -54.33 10.49 -4.71
CA ALA A 52 -55.01 10.96 -3.50
C ALA A 52 -56.51 11.24 -3.72
N ASP A 53 -57.33 10.89 -2.74
CA ASP A 53 -58.78 11.16 -2.73
C ASP A 53 -59.14 12.58 -2.23
N SER A 54 -58.16 13.36 -1.78
CA SER A 54 -58.38 14.70 -1.23
C SER A 54 -57.16 15.61 -1.38
N LEU A 55 -57.40 16.92 -1.43
CA LEU A 55 -56.36 17.96 -1.47
C LEU A 55 -55.88 18.32 -0.05
N SER A 56 -54.58 18.25 0.16
CA SER A 56 -53.89 18.82 1.33
C SER A 56 -53.71 20.33 1.16
N SER A 57 -53.56 21.04 2.28
CA SER A 57 -53.36 22.50 2.29
C SER A 57 -51.96 22.84 2.74
N TYR A 58 -51.33 23.79 2.05
CA TYR A 58 -50.09 24.41 2.46
C TYR A 58 -50.31 25.90 2.66
N SER A 59 -49.75 26.46 3.74
CA SER A 59 -49.85 27.88 4.06
C SER A 59 -48.46 28.48 4.13
N PRO A 60 -47.95 29.08 3.05
CA PRO A 60 -46.59 29.60 3.02
C PRO A 60 -46.43 30.75 4.03
N GLY A 61 -45.37 30.65 4.83
CA GLY A 61 -44.88 31.76 5.64
C GLY A 61 -44.33 32.90 4.77
N ALA A 62 -44.10 34.07 5.38
CA ALA A 62 -43.58 35.24 4.67
C ALA A 62 -42.23 34.99 3.98
N ASP A 63 -41.39 34.10 4.54
CA ASP A 63 -40.09 33.76 3.97
C ASP A 63 -40.16 32.78 2.80
N ASN A 64 -41.31 32.13 2.59
CA ASN A 64 -41.54 31.12 1.56
C ASN A 64 -42.24 31.69 0.32
N TRP A 65 -42.36 33.01 0.22
CA TRP A 65 -43.03 33.70 -0.89
C TRP A 65 -42.26 34.95 -1.31
N ARG A 66 -41.91 35.04 -2.59
CA ARG A 66 -41.18 36.19 -3.15
C ARG A 66 -41.77 36.61 -4.49
N GLU A 67 -42.04 37.90 -4.64
CA GLU A 67 -42.41 38.48 -5.94
C GLU A 67 -41.17 38.76 -6.78
N ALA A 68 -41.17 38.26 -8.02
CA ALA A 68 -40.16 38.56 -9.02
C ALA A 68 -40.61 39.65 -10.01
N GLY A 69 -41.87 40.08 -9.93
CA GLY A 69 -42.50 41.08 -10.79
C GLY A 69 -43.22 40.47 -12.00
N GLU A 70 -44.03 41.29 -12.69
CA GLU A 70 -44.81 40.87 -13.87
C GLU A 70 -45.70 39.64 -13.63
N GLY A 71 -46.29 39.52 -12.44
CA GLY A 71 -47.12 38.38 -12.07
C GLY A 71 -46.35 37.09 -11.78
N LYS A 72 -45.01 37.17 -11.74
CA LYS A 72 -44.13 36.03 -11.43
C LYS A 72 -43.75 36.06 -9.96
N TYR A 73 -43.83 34.89 -9.35
CA TYR A 73 -43.53 34.67 -7.95
C TYR A 73 -42.68 33.40 -7.78
N TRP A 74 -42.00 33.32 -6.65
CA TRP A 74 -41.34 32.12 -6.17
C TRP A 74 -42.03 31.66 -4.90
N LEU A 75 -42.49 30.41 -4.89
CA LEU A 75 -43.10 29.73 -3.77
C LEU A 75 -42.16 28.62 -3.29
N ARG A 76 -41.78 28.65 -2.01
CA ARG A 76 -41.04 27.55 -1.39
C ARG A 76 -42.02 26.55 -0.79
N ILE A 77 -41.94 25.29 -1.22
CA ILE A 77 -42.68 24.14 -0.68
C ILE A 77 -41.64 23.07 -0.36
N GLY A 78 -41.83 22.25 0.68
CA GLY A 78 -40.71 21.46 1.13
C GLY A 78 -40.98 20.29 2.03
N SER A 79 -40.05 20.12 2.97
CA SER A 79 -39.71 18.89 3.68
C SER A 79 -40.90 18.09 4.24
N ASP A 80 -41.96 18.77 4.65
CA ASP A 80 -43.15 18.12 5.19
C ASP A 80 -44.20 17.77 4.12
N GLU A 81 -44.24 18.51 3.00
CA GLU A 81 -45.19 18.30 1.91
C GLU A 81 -44.73 17.22 0.90
N PHE A 82 -43.43 17.04 0.73
CA PHE A 82 -42.83 16.03 -0.16
C PHE A 82 -42.15 14.92 0.64
N SER A 83 -42.94 14.12 1.34
CA SER A 83 -42.44 13.04 2.20
C SER A 83 -42.15 11.72 1.46
N ASP A 84 -42.80 11.49 0.32
CA ASP A 84 -42.73 10.24 -0.44
C ASP A 84 -42.24 10.49 -1.88
N GLU A 85 -41.58 9.50 -2.48
CA GLU A 85 -41.14 9.54 -3.88
C GLU A 85 -42.34 9.34 -4.82
N GLN A 86 -42.88 10.43 -5.34
CA GLN A 86 -44.01 10.41 -6.26
C GLN A 86 -44.27 11.76 -6.92
N GLN A 87 -45.20 11.76 -7.88
CA GLN A 87 -45.72 12.99 -8.46
C GLN A 87 -46.77 13.64 -7.54
N TYR A 88 -46.68 14.95 -7.41
CA TYR A 88 -47.62 15.82 -6.71
C TYR A 88 -48.22 16.82 -7.69
N ALA A 89 -49.54 17.00 -7.64
CA ALA A 89 -50.22 18.10 -8.33
C ALA A 89 -50.37 19.27 -7.36
N ILE A 90 -49.92 20.47 -7.78
CA ILE A 90 -49.97 21.69 -6.98
C ILE A 90 -50.92 22.69 -7.64
N SER A 91 -51.76 23.34 -6.84
CA SER A 91 -52.59 24.46 -7.27
C SER A 91 -52.35 25.66 -6.35
N VAL A 92 -52.07 26.82 -6.94
CA VAL A 92 -51.88 28.08 -6.22
C VAL A 92 -52.96 29.06 -6.65
N ALA A 93 -53.85 29.41 -5.73
CA ALA A 93 -54.93 30.37 -5.97
C ALA A 93 -54.75 31.63 -5.13
N ALA A 94 -55.13 32.78 -5.70
CA ALA A 94 -55.25 34.06 -5.02
C ALA A 94 -56.50 34.78 -5.53
N THR A 95 -57.13 35.59 -4.68
CA THR A 95 -58.33 36.35 -5.06
C THR A 95 -58.05 37.25 -6.26
N GLY A 96 -58.92 37.22 -7.27
CA GLY A 96 -58.78 38.00 -8.50
C GLY A 96 -57.82 37.39 -9.53
N CYS A 97 -57.06 36.36 -9.15
CA CYS A 97 -56.11 35.68 -10.03
C CYS A 97 -56.71 34.37 -10.58
N ARG A 98 -56.30 33.98 -11.78
CA ARG A 98 -56.45 32.62 -12.26
C ARG A 98 -55.57 31.68 -11.42
N THR A 99 -56.09 30.49 -11.09
CA THR A 99 -55.32 29.46 -10.40
C THR A 99 -54.17 28.96 -11.26
N ASP A 100 -52.98 28.94 -10.68
CA ASP A 100 -51.77 28.41 -11.30
C ASP A 100 -51.60 26.94 -10.91
N GLU A 101 -51.49 26.06 -11.90
CA GLU A 101 -51.38 24.60 -11.69
C GLU A 101 -50.10 24.04 -12.30
N PHE A 102 -49.36 23.24 -11.55
CA PHE A 102 -48.16 22.56 -11.99
C PHE A 102 -47.96 21.25 -11.24
N SER A 103 -47.10 20.38 -11.76
CA SER A 103 -46.73 19.13 -11.12
C SER A 103 -45.32 19.20 -10.57
N VAL A 104 -45.07 18.47 -9.50
CA VAL A 104 -43.76 18.28 -8.90
C VAL A 104 -43.50 16.78 -8.83
N ASP A 105 -42.36 16.34 -9.34
CA ASP A 105 -41.89 14.97 -9.25
C ASP A 105 -40.83 14.90 -8.15
N ALA A 106 -41.19 14.30 -7.01
CA ALA A 106 -40.31 14.22 -5.84
C ALA A 106 -39.51 12.92 -5.86
N HIS A 107 -38.19 13.03 -5.71
CA HIS A 107 -37.25 11.90 -5.68
C HIS A 107 -36.37 11.98 -4.43
N ASP A 108 -35.95 10.84 -3.89
CA ASP A 108 -34.99 10.79 -2.77
C ASP A 108 -33.57 11.14 -3.23
N LEU A 109 -33.23 10.68 -4.43
CA LEU A 109 -31.97 10.97 -5.10
C LEU A 109 -32.23 11.77 -6.37
N LEU A 110 -31.69 12.98 -6.43
CA LEU A 110 -31.74 13.79 -7.65
C LEU A 110 -30.67 13.32 -8.63
N PHE A 111 -30.94 13.45 -9.94
CA PHE A 111 -29.98 13.08 -10.98
C PHE A 111 -28.63 13.81 -10.84
N GLY A 112 -28.65 15.08 -10.40
CA GLY A 112 -27.42 15.85 -10.15
C GLY A 112 -26.56 15.25 -9.03
N GLU A 113 -27.18 14.78 -7.95
CA GLU A 113 -26.46 14.14 -6.84
C GLU A 113 -25.86 12.80 -7.27
N LEU A 114 -26.60 12.03 -8.07
CA LEU A 114 -26.08 10.79 -8.66
C LEU A 114 -24.85 11.05 -9.55
N VAL A 115 -24.85 12.14 -10.32
CA VAL A 115 -23.71 12.51 -11.17
C VAL A 115 -22.50 12.90 -10.33
N ASP A 116 -22.70 13.62 -9.23
CA ASP A 116 -21.63 14.00 -8.29
C ASP A 116 -21.02 12.74 -7.63
N ASP A 117 -21.86 11.83 -7.14
CA ASP A 117 -21.43 10.55 -6.54
C ASP A 117 -20.60 9.71 -7.53
N ILE A 118 -21.02 9.66 -8.80
CA ILE A 118 -20.26 8.98 -9.87
C ILE A 118 -18.90 9.65 -10.09
N GLY A 119 -18.84 10.98 -10.02
CA GLY A 119 -17.60 11.75 -10.11
C GLY A 119 -16.62 11.38 -8.99
N ASP A 120 -17.09 11.32 -7.75
CA ASP A 120 -16.27 10.96 -6.59
C ASP A 120 -15.76 9.51 -6.68
N ILE A 121 -16.62 8.57 -7.10
CA ILE A 121 -16.22 7.18 -7.36
C ILE A 121 -15.15 7.11 -8.46
N ALA A 122 -15.30 7.88 -9.53
CA ALA A 122 -14.33 7.91 -10.63
C ALA A 122 -12.96 8.41 -10.15
N TYR A 123 -12.92 9.44 -9.30
CA TYR A 123 -11.68 9.92 -8.68
C TYR A 123 -11.05 8.87 -7.75
N ALA A 124 -11.85 8.19 -6.93
CA ALA A 124 -11.34 7.13 -6.05
C ALA A 124 -10.76 5.94 -6.84
N ILE A 125 -11.39 5.57 -7.97
CA ILE A 125 -10.89 4.50 -8.85
C ILE A 125 -9.57 4.92 -9.50
N ASP A 126 -9.46 6.16 -9.96
CA ASP A 126 -8.21 6.70 -10.55
C ASP A 126 -7.06 6.63 -9.54
N ASP A 127 -7.29 7.03 -8.29
CA ASP A 127 -6.31 6.97 -7.20
C ASP A 127 -5.88 5.52 -6.91
N ILE A 128 -6.83 4.57 -6.84
CA ILE A 128 -6.53 3.14 -6.65
C ILE A 128 -5.69 2.60 -7.81
N ILE A 129 -6.03 2.94 -9.06
CA ILE A 129 -5.28 2.49 -10.24
C ILE A 129 -3.88 3.06 -10.22
N TYR A 130 -3.73 4.34 -9.90
CA TYR A 130 -2.43 4.99 -9.76
C TYR A 130 -1.56 4.29 -8.70
N ASP A 131 -2.15 3.99 -7.54
CA ASP A 131 -1.48 3.26 -6.48
C ASP A 131 -1.08 1.85 -6.91
N VAL A 132 -1.93 1.13 -7.65
CA VAL A 132 -1.62 -0.23 -8.13
C VAL A 132 -0.59 -0.25 -9.26
N GLU A 133 -0.62 0.72 -10.19
CA GLU A 133 0.23 0.74 -11.38
C GLU A 133 1.63 1.30 -11.11
N ILE A 134 1.77 2.29 -10.21
CA ILE A 134 3.02 3.04 -10.02
C ILE A 134 3.65 2.82 -8.63
N GLY A 135 2.85 2.66 -7.57
CA GLY A 135 3.35 2.51 -6.19
C GLY A 135 3.29 1.08 -5.62
N GLY A 136 2.39 0.26 -6.15
CA GLY A 136 2.07 -1.07 -5.69
C GLY A 136 2.99 -2.11 -6.30
N VAL A 137 3.38 -3.09 -5.50
CA VAL A 137 3.96 -4.33 -6.02
C VAL A 137 2.91 -4.98 -6.93
N VAL A 138 3.02 -4.75 -8.24
CA VAL A 138 2.28 -5.54 -9.22
C VAL A 138 2.76 -6.97 -9.04
N VAL A 139 1.88 -7.88 -8.60
CA VAL A 139 2.22 -9.31 -8.44
C VAL A 139 2.75 -9.89 -9.76
N ASP A 140 2.34 -9.33 -10.89
CA ASP A 140 2.85 -9.61 -12.24
C ASP A 140 4.25 -9.03 -12.55
N SER A 141 4.70 -7.97 -11.86
CA SER A 141 6.08 -7.45 -12.00
C SER A 141 7.09 -8.27 -11.21
N ILE A 142 6.61 -9.08 -10.25
CA ILE A 142 7.35 -10.24 -9.74
C ILE A 142 7.14 -11.36 -10.76
N ASN A 143 7.92 -11.32 -11.85
CA ASN A 143 8.00 -12.45 -12.77
C ASN A 143 8.14 -13.77 -12.00
N ASN A 144 7.57 -14.85 -12.52
CA ASN A 144 7.90 -16.20 -12.04
C ASN A 144 9.43 -16.30 -12.01
N ASP A 145 10.00 -16.63 -10.85
CA ASP A 145 11.46 -16.68 -10.59
C ASP A 145 12.18 -15.33 -10.31
N ALA A 146 11.48 -14.21 -10.08
CA ALA A 146 12.13 -12.93 -9.74
C ALA A 146 12.89 -12.99 -8.39
N ILE A 147 12.40 -13.80 -7.43
CA ILE A 147 13.11 -14.12 -6.18
C ILE A 147 13.63 -15.55 -6.28
N THR A 148 14.63 -15.75 -7.14
CA THR A 148 15.34 -17.03 -7.18
C THR A 148 16.24 -17.21 -5.96
N ALA A 149 16.56 -18.47 -5.63
CA ALA A 149 17.66 -18.78 -4.72
C ALA A 149 18.98 -18.08 -5.12
N ALA A 150 19.20 -17.86 -6.43
CA ALA A 150 20.35 -17.11 -6.94
C ALA A 150 20.30 -15.62 -6.56
N ALA A 151 19.14 -14.97 -6.65
CA ALA A 151 18.96 -13.57 -6.26
C ALA A 151 19.23 -13.33 -4.76
N VAL A 152 18.84 -14.28 -3.90
CA VAL A 152 19.16 -14.26 -2.47
C VAL A 152 20.65 -14.51 -2.23
N ALA A 153 21.24 -15.46 -2.97
CA ALA A 153 22.64 -15.84 -2.81
C ALA A 153 23.62 -14.71 -3.18
N THR A 154 23.35 -13.93 -4.23
CA THR A 154 24.26 -12.86 -4.68
C THR A 154 24.36 -11.68 -3.70
N GLY A 155 23.37 -11.47 -2.81
CA GLY A 155 23.37 -10.36 -1.85
C GLY A 155 23.60 -10.75 -0.38
N ALA A 156 23.19 -11.96 0.03
CA ALA A 156 23.28 -12.38 1.43
C ALA A 156 24.55 -13.17 1.77
N ILE A 157 25.13 -13.84 0.78
CA ILE A 157 26.36 -14.62 0.90
C ILE A 157 27.24 -14.21 -0.27
N ASP A 158 27.78 -12.98 -0.20
CA ASP A 158 28.85 -12.63 -1.10
C ASP A 158 29.95 -13.67 -0.89
N ALA A 159 30.22 -14.50 -1.90
CA ALA A 159 31.07 -15.69 -1.78
C ALA A 159 32.45 -15.35 -1.18
N LEU A 160 32.86 -14.08 -1.32
CA LEU A 160 34.04 -13.50 -0.72
C LEU A 160 34.08 -13.61 0.82
N ALA A 161 32.95 -13.34 1.50
CA ALA A 161 32.88 -13.36 2.97
C ALA A 161 33.02 -14.78 3.55
N LEU A 162 32.46 -15.78 2.85
CA LEU A 162 32.63 -17.18 3.25
C LEU A 162 34.05 -17.68 2.95
N THR A 163 34.67 -17.24 1.85
CA THR A 163 36.01 -17.72 1.48
C THR A 163 37.14 -17.16 2.33
N ALA A 164 37.05 -15.94 2.85
CA ALA A 164 38.16 -15.39 3.64
C ALA A 164 38.16 -15.94 5.08
N ASP A 165 37.05 -15.77 5.79
CA ASP A 165 37.02 -16.03 7.23
C ASP A 165 36.80 -17.51 7.55
N ALA A 166 35.94 -18.21 6.80
CA ALA A 166 35.69 -19.62 7.07
C ALA A 166 36.87 -20.52 6.64
N LEU A 167 37.59 -20.20 5.55
CA LEU A 167 38.79 -20.98 5.19
C LEU A 167 39.91 -20.79 6.21
N ALA A 168 40.12 -19.58 6.72
CA ALA A 168 41.11 -19.32 7.77
C ALA A 168 40.73 -20.02 9.08
N GLU A 169 39.47 -19.93 9.50
CA GLU A 169 38.99 -20.54 10.75
C GLU A 169 38.94 -22.07 10.68
N ILE A 170 38.57 -22.65 9.51
CA ILE A 170 38.66 -24.10 9.26
C ILE A 170 40.12 -24.55 9.25
N ALA A 171 41.03 -23.82 8.59
CA ALA A 171 42.44 -24.20 8.56
C ALA A 171 43.07 -24.22 9.96
N ASP A 172 42.85 -23.17 10.75
CA ASP A 172 43.35 -23.11 12.12
C ASP A 172 42.70 -24.18 13.02
N THR A 173 41.40 -24.41 12.87
CA THR A 173 40.70 -25.44 13.66
C THR A 173 41.15 -26.84 13.26
N VAL A 174 41.24 -27.17 11.97
CA VAL A 174 41.74 -28.47 11.49
C VAL A 174 43.18 -28.68 11.92
N TRP A 175 44.04 -27.65 11.86
CA TRP A 175 45.41 -27.76 12.34
C TRP A 175 45.49 -28.00 13.85
N ARG A 176 44.67 -27.32 14.65
CA ARG A 176 44.56 -27.58 16.10
C ARG A 176 44.03 -28.98 16.40
N GLU A 177 42.99 -29.43 15.72
CA GLU A 177 42.41 -30.77 15.88
C GLU A 177 43.41 -31.86 15.45
N LEU A 178 44.13 -31.69 14.34
CA LEU A 178 45.15 -32.65 13.88
C LEU A 178 46.28 -32.85 14.91
N ILE A 179 46.62 -31.80 15.65
CA ILE A 179 47.58 -31.85 16.76
C ILE A 179 46.92 -32.44 18.01
N SER A 180 45.72 -31.99 18.35
CA SER A 180 45.05 -32.33 19.62
C SER A 180 44.48 -33.75 19.66
N ASP A 181 43.76 -34.19 18.64
CA ASP A 181 43.02 -35.48 18.63
C ASP A 181 43.95 -36.70 18.50
N HIS A 182 45.24 -36.44 18.29
CA HIS A 182 46.25 -37.43 18.01
C HIS A 182 47.34 -37.50 19.08
N GLU A 183 47.21 -36.78 20.19
CA GLU A 183 48.08 -36.95 21.35
C GLU A 183 47.89 -38.36 21.95
N GLY A 184 48.95 -39.19 21.92
CA GLY A 184 48.94 -40.53 22.52
C GLY A 184 48.63 -41.71 21.59
N THR A 185 48.41 -41.47 20.29
CA THR A 185 48.30 -42.56 19.29
C THR A 185 49.66 -42.85 18.63
N PRO A 186 50.18 -44.09 18.68
CA PRO A 186 51.45 -44.47 18.06
C PRO A 186 51.55 -44.09 16.57
N GLY A 187 52.53 -43.28 16.21
CA GLY A 187 52.80 -42.87 14.83
C GLY A 187 52.00 -41.65 14.35
N SER A 188 51.33 -40.94 15.25
CA SER A 188 50.59 -39.73 14.91
C SER A 188 51.50 -38.51 14.70
N PHE A 189 50.98 -37.47 14.03
CA PHE A 189 51.73 -36.23 13.80
C PHE A 189 52.10 -35.52 15.11
N ALA A 190 51.18 -35.48 16.08
CA ALA A 190 51.41 -34.91 17.40
C ALA A 190 52.52 -35.64 18.17
N GLU A 191 52.57 -36.97 18.06
CA GLU A 191 53.63 -37.77 18.68
C GLU A 191 54.99 -37.50 18.00
N VAL A 192 55.04 -37.47 16.66
CA VAL A 192 56.27 -37.17 15.91
C VAL A 192 56.78 -35.76 16.21
N GLN A 193 55.89 -34.76 16.28
CA GLN A 193 56.25 -33.39 16.66
C GLN A 193 56.81 -33.36 18.08
N ARG A 194 56.17 -34.06 19.03
CA ARG A 194 56.69 -34.19 20.41
C ARG A 194 58.05 -34.88 20.43
N TRP A 195 58.26 -35.93 19.64
CA TRP A 195 59.55 -36.61 19.54
C TRP A 195 60.63 -35.70 18.97
N VAL A 196 60.30 -34.90 17.95
CA VAL A 196 61.24 -33.91 17.38
C VAL A 196 61.55 -32.83 18.41
N ILE A 197 60.54 -32.25 19.08
CA ILE A 197 60.77 -31.22 20.11
C ILE A 197 61.56 -31.79 21.30
N GLN A 198 61.25 -32.99 21.78
CA GLN A 198 62.02 -33.66 22.85
C GLN A 198 63.44 -34.03 22.41
N ALA A 199 63.60 -34.45 21.16
CA ALA A 199 64.91 -34.69 20.59
C ALA A 199 65.70 -33.38 20.43
N LEU A 200 65.05 -32.23 20.32
CA LEU A 200 65.67 -30.91 20.11
C LEU A 200 65.79 -30.05 21.37
N CYS A 201 65.02 -30.31 22.44
CA CYS A 201 65.14 -29.61 23.71
C CYS A 201 66.54 -29.84 24.32
N GLY A 202 67.29 -28.75 24.47
CA GLY A 202 68.69 -28.78 24.90
C GLY A 202 69.71 -28.98 23.78
N LYS A 203 69.28 -29.13 22.52
CA LYS A 203 70.17 -29.47 21.40
C LYS A 203 70.26 -28.31 20.40
N ILE A 204 71.43 -28.16 19.77
CA ILE A 204 71.69 -27.09 18.80
C ILE A 204 71.49 -27.64 17.39
N LEU A 205 70.67 -26.95 16.57
CA LEU A 205 70.58 -27.21 15.13
C LEU A 205 71.57 -26.30 14.40
N CYS A 206 72.45 -26.91 13.61
CA CYS A 206 73.35 -26.19 12.72
C CYS A 206 73.08 -26.62 11.29
N ASN A 207 72.75 -25.65 10.43
CA ASN A 207 72.77 -25.85 8.98
C ASN A 207 74.22 -25.82 8.50
N SER A 208 74.58 -26.74 7.62
CA SER A 208 75.91 -26.82 7.02
C SER A 208 75.84 -26.60 5.51
N THR A 209 76.92 -26.13 4.92
CA THR A 209 77.04 -25.94 3.47
C THR A 209 77.16 -27.25 2.68
N ASP A 210 77.15 -28.40 3.37
CA ASP A 210 77.29 -29.74 2.80
C ASP A 210 75.94 -30.49 2.63
N ASN A 211 74.81 -29.75 2.63
CA ASN A 211 73.44 -30.28 2.56
C ASN A 211 73.06 -31.23 3.70
N THR A 212 73.71 -31.10 4.86
CA THR A 212 73.33 -31.84 6.07
C THR A 212 72.75 -30.94 7.15
N LEU A 213 71.71 -31.45 7.81
CA LEU A 213 71.23 -30.93 9.08
C LEU A 213 71.72 -31.86 10.20
N ARG A 214 72.52 -31.30 11.11
CA ARG A 214 73.08 -32.04 12.25
C ARG A 214 72.42 -31.60 13.54
N ILE A 215 72.06 -32.58 14.38
CA ILE A 215 71.55 -32.36 15.74
C ILE A 215 72.66 -32.74 16.72
N TYR A 216 73.12 -31.77 17.50
CA TYR A 216 74.18 -31.96 18.49
C TYR A 216 73.60 -32.18 19.89
N ASN A 217 74.33 -32.89 20.75
CA ASN A 217 74.04 -32.90 22.18
C ASN A 217 74.21 -31.49 22.78
N THR A 218 73.75 -31.29 24.02
CA THR A 218 73.88 -30.01 24.76
C THR A 218 75.32 -29.51 24.88
N ASP A 219 76.32 -30.39 24.67
CA ASP A 219 77.75 -30.05 24.69
C ASP A 219 78.23 -29.27 23.45
N GLY A 220 77.40 -29.17 22.40
CA GLY A 220 77.72 -28.45 21.17
C GLY A 220 78.76 -29.11 20.26
N ALA A 221 79.27 -30.31 20.59
CA ALA A 221 80.32 -30.99 19.85
C ALA A 221 79.91 -32.41 19.40
N SER A 222 79.11 -33.11 20.19
CA SER A 222 78.70 -34.48 19.90
C SER A 222 77.49 -34.50 18.97
N VAL A 223 77.65 -34.97 17.73
CA VAL A 223 76.52 -35.16 16.80
C VAL A 223 75.73 -36.40 17.20
N LEU A 224 74.42 -36.25 17.37
CA LEU A 224 73.50 -37.35 17.69
C LEU A 224 72.78 -37.88 16.44
N VAL A 225 72.42 -36.97 15.54
CA VAL A 225 71.69 -37.30 14.30
C VAL A 225 72.22 -36.44 13.18
N THR A 226 72.41 -37.05 12.02
CA THR A 226 72.66 -36.33 10.76
C THR A 226 71.56 -36.69 9.77
N LEU A 227 70.86 -35.67 9.32
CA LEU A 227 69.92 -35.71 8.20
C LEU A 227 70.65 -35.20 6.97
N THR A 228 70.74 -36.02 5.93
CA THR A 228 71.35 -35.61 4.67
C THR A 228 70.28 -35.46 3.63
N HIS A 229 70.17 -34.26 3.04
CA HIS A 229 69.29 -34.05 1.92
C HIS A 229 69.91 -34.63 0.64
N ALA A 230 69.14 -35.41 -0.10
CA ALA A 230 69.53 -35.94 -1.41
C ALA A 230 68.39 -35.76 -2.43
N GLU A 231 68.73 -35.50 -3.69
CA GLU A 231 67.74 -35.27 -4.75
C GLU A 231 66.83 -36.51 -5.02
N ILE A 232 67.21 -37.69 -4.53
CA ILE A 232 66.38 -38.90 -4.51
C ILE A 232 66.46 -39.54 -3.12
N GLY A 233 65.42 -39.33 -2.31
CA GLY A 233 65.20 -39.99 -1.02
C GLY A 233 66.15 -39.53 0.09
N ASP A 234 65.66 -38.65 0.97
CA ASP A 234 66.41 -38.19 2.14
C ASP A 234 66.76 -39.36 3.07
N GLN A 235 68.00 -39.35 3.57
CA GLN A 235 68.49 -40.39 4.49
C GLN A 235 68.71 -39.82 5.88
N VAL A 236 68.20 -40.55 6.88
CA VAL A 236 68.40 -40.24 8.30
C VAL A 236 69.36 -41.26 8.89
N SER A 237 70.50 -40.80 9.40
CA SER A 237 71.47 -41.64 10.10
C SER A 237 71.64 -41.18 11.55
N ARG A 238 71.68 -42.14 12.48
CA ARG A 238 71.84 -41.90 13.93
C ARG A 238 73.23 -42.33 14.34
N VAL A 239 73.88 -41.61 15.25
CA VAL A 239 75.16 -42.04 15.83
C VAL A 239 75.16 -41.76 17.33
N PRO A 240 75.44 -42.76 18.18
CA PRO A 240 75.59 -44.19 17.88
C PRO A 240 74.24 -44.88 17.65
N ASP A 241 74.25 -45.97 16.85
CA ASP A 241 73.06 -46.72 16.38
C ASP A 241 72.11 -47.23 17.48
N ASN A 242 72.53 -47.20 18.74
CA ASN A 242 71.87 -47.86 19.88
C ASN A 242 71.25 -46.88 20.89
N VAL A 243 71.16 -45.58 20.58
CA VAL A 243 70.50 -44.62 21.49
C VAL A 243 68.99 -44.74 21.33
N VAL A 244 68.35 -45.38 22.31
CA VAL A 244 66.91 -45.24 22.56
C VAL A 244 66.75 -43.92 23.33
N LEU A 245 65.97 -42.98 22.76
CA LEU A 245 65.56 -41.75 23.44
C LEU A 245 64.43 -42.05 24.41
#